data_AF-A0A0K2GGK9-F1
#
_entry.id   AF-A0A0K2GGK9-F1
#
_cell.length_a   1.000
_cell.length_b   1.000
_cell.length_c   1.000
_cell.angle_alpha   90.00
_cell.angle_beta   90.00
_cell.angle_gamma   90.00
#
_symmetry.space_group_name_H-M   'P 1'
#
loop_
_entity.id
_entity.type
_entity.pdbx_description
1 polymer ?
#
loop_
_entity_poly.entity_id
_entity_poly.type
_entity_poly.pdbx_seq_one_letter_code
_entity_poly.pdbx_strand_id
1 'polypeptide(L)'
;MTSVTPSNTTANKRWRAPLALVAGLTGLILVGCASRLEFPPMGEPLPLTAKLEIPASIKTLSADYTDSCGHLMQIPIGSRLEEALVEGAFRTFKKVVYEGGGTKDATPDLLVRVDLVNWSFSIDKEYLYDRAPAKLQLHAMARVYNDKGELLRETEIKTARQERVRLEPVQKNCDYIIDPFIQDSVVDFASKVAMDARLASGAQTAPIAARAATPPTAKTLVPVTPGPAASPSAPTPASSTSSSLRFKAMVLDENSNLILEGGERVRVRVDVVNTGATAIQNASASLTGTQSVVGQFPSATLSIPPIQPGETKSLEFVATLPPTVQSQKAELHVAVTEGGGAAAPSQTLALTIQPTGIQSDDVDQIPAPVAHFRRPHTYLLSIGIGSYRDTQLLPRKYASLDAEMVANYFQSLGGVPASNVRLLQDWKALRPDIDEALLDWLPPRMNKDAVVIVYFAGQAIVTPTGEVLLVPYEGSPSSTTRLYPLKDLESALARLKAKQTILLFDGMVSRLHSDPKAKSVAPRWETGGATVRVIGGEGYAKGIEDDKHRHGLFTYYLLRGLRGDADTNRDGEVTLGELAAYVSQKVSWASKTHFNSDQHPHVWPVLKSGDKSSSLVLTKLAAITGSETP
;
A
#
# COMPACT_ATOMS: atom_id res chain seq x y z
N MET A 1 39.54 3.64 67.04
CA MET A 1 40.35 2.41 67.14
C MET A 1 40.20 1.67 65.83
N THR A 2 41.09 1.99 64.88
CA THR A 2 42.15 1.10 64.31
C THR A 2 41.58 0.15 63.24
N SER A 3 41.58 0.47 61.94
CA SER A 3 42.71 0.51 60.98
C SER A 3 43.62 -0.73 61.03
N VAL A 4 43.86 -1.38 59.88
CA VAL A 4 45.19 -1.73 59.32
C VAL A 4 45.05 -2.43 57.96
N THR A 5 45.64 -1.81 56.93
CA THR A 5 46.15 -2.39 55.67
C THR A 5 47.58 -2.93 55.86
N PRO A 6 48.09 -3.79 54.96
CA PRO A 6 49.28 -3.41 54.14
C PRO A 6 49.13 -3.82 52.65
N SER A 7 49.48 -3.01 51.62
CA SER A 7 50.80 -2.72 50.99
C SER A 7 51.51 -3.98 50.45
N ASN A 8 52.08 -4.13 49.23
CA ASN A 8 52.92 -3.25 48.40
C ASN A 8 53.10 -3.88 46.98
N THR A 9 52.93 -3.14 45.88
CA THR A 9 53.97 -2.66 44.90
C THR A 9 55.03 -3.63 44.38
N THR A 10 55.13 -3.74 43.04
CA THR A 10 56.37 -3.44 42.28
C THR A 10 56.03 -3.03 40.83
N ALA A 11 56.70 -1.99 40.36
CA ALA A 11 56.67 -1.46 39.00
C ALA A 11 58.00 -1.76 38.30
N ASN A 12 58.03 -1.91 36.98
CA ASN A 12 59.20 -1.50 36.18
C ASN A 12 58.91 -1.28 34.68
N LYS A 13 59.00 0.02 34.31
CA LYS A 13 59.69 0.64 33.16
C LYS A 13 59.62 0.04 31.74
N ARG A 14 58.90 0.78 30.88
CA ARG A 14 59.29 1.40 29.58
C ARG A 14 60.49 0.84 28.81
N TRP A 15 60.34 0.71 27.48
CA TRP A 15 61.26 1.23 26.44
C TRP A 15 60.45 1.73 25.21
N ARG A 16 60.86 2.87 24.64
CA ARG A 16 60.36 3.51 23.41
C ARG A 16 61.34 3.16 22.27
N ALA A 17 60.92 2.93 21.02
CA ALA A 17 60.82 3.89 19.90
C ALA A 17 61.28 3.14 18.59
N PRO A 18 61.36 3.77 17.41
CA PRO A 18 60.31 4.11 16.45
C PRO A 18 60.57 3.49 15.06
N LEU A 19 59.63 3.50 14.10
CA LEU A 19 60.02 3.51 12.68
C LEU A 19 58.94 4.14 11.79
N ALA A 20 59.41 5.04 10.92
CA ALA A 20 58.66 5.92 10.05
C ALA A 20 58.08 5.19 8.83
N LEU A 21 56.99 5.71 8.25
CA LEU A 21 56.69 5.53 6.84
C LEU A 21 55.88 6.70 6.25
N VAL A 22 56.64 7.56 5.57
CA VAL A 22 56.43 8.20 4.26
C VAL A 22 54.99 8.57 3.87
N ALA A 23 54.79 9.88 3.71
CA ALA A 23 53.69 10.48 2.98
C ALA A 23 53.74 10.10 1.49
N GLY A 24 52.66 9.51 0.99
CA GLY A 24 52.39 9.30 -0.43
C GLY A 24 50.97 9.71 -0.75
N LEU A 25 50.82 10.87 -1.39
CA LEU A 25 49.58 11.30 -2.01
C LEU A 25 49.23 10.33 -3.15
N THR A 26 48.19 9.52 -2.98
CA THR A 26 47.53 8.83 -4.10
C THR A 26 46.04 9.09 -3.99
N GLY A 27 45.53 9.92 -4.90
CA GLY A 27 44.11 10.06 -5.13
C GLY A 27 43.54 8.72 -5.56
N LEU A 28 42.76 8.09 -4.68
CA LEU A 28 41.90 6.98 -5.06
C LEU A 28 40.72 7.58 -5.85
N ILE A 29 40.85 7.57 -7.17
CA ILE A 29 39.68 7.65 -8.05
C ILE A 29 38.93 6.34 -7.82
N LEU A 30 37.78 6.42 -7.15
CA LEU A 30 36.79 5.35 -7.11
C LEU A 30 36.25 5.18 -8.54
N VAL A 31 36.92 4.34 -9.33
CA VAL A 31 36.33 3.77 -10.53
C VAL A 31 35.21 2.86 -10.04
N GLY A 32 33.97 3.28 -10.26
CA GLY A 32 32.79 2.49 -9.94
C GLY A 32 32.91 1.10 -10.54
N CYS A 33 32.82 0.08 -9.69
CA CYS A 33 32.68 -1.29 -10.15
C CYS A 33 31.36 -1.41 -10.92
N ALA A 34 31.43 -1.51 -12.24
CA ALA A 34 30.29 -1.87 -13.06
C ALA A 34 29.84 -3.29 -12.66
N SER A 35 28.63 -3.41 -12.10
CA SER A 35 27.97 -4.68 -11.84
C SER A 35 27.92 -5.49 -13.14
N ARG A 36 28.54 -6.68 -13.18
CA ARG A 36 28.43 -7.55 -14.37
C ARG A 36 26.97 -7.98 -14.55
N LEU A 37 26.46 -7.91 -15.78
CA LEU A 37 25.14 -8.46 -16.13
C LEU A 37 25.19 -10.00 -16.01
N GLU A 38 24.37 -10.57 -15.13
CA GLU A 38 24.29 -12.02 -14.92
C GLU A 38 23.26 -12.65 -15.86
N PHE A 39 23.73 -13.29 -16.92
CA PHE A 39 22.87 -14.01 -17.87
C PHE A 39 22.63 -15.47 -17.41
N PRO A 40 21.46 -16.05 -17.75
CA PRO A 40 21.26 -17.50 -17.63
C PRO A 40 22.28 -18.28 -18.48
N PRO A 41 22.47 -19.59 -18.26
CA PRO A 41 23.38 -20.39 -19.08
C PRO A 41 22.92 -20.39 -20.56
N MET A 42 23.70 -19.74 -21.43
CA MET A 42 23.38 -19.54 -22.86
C MET A 42 23.96 -20.63 -23.78
N GLY A 43 24.62 -21.65 -23.21
CA GLY A 43 25.38 -22.66 -23.95
C GLY A 43 26.69 -22.13 -24.53
N GLU A 44 27.46 -23.00 -25.19
CA GLU A 44 28.72 -22.60 -25.84
C GLU A 44 28.46 -21.59 -26.97
N PRO A 45 29.26 -20.52 -27.10
CA PRO A 45 29.11 -19.54 -28.19
C PRO A 45 29.27 -20.19 -29.57
N LEU A 46 28.35 -19.88 -30.47
CA LEU A 46 28.35 -20.36 -31.84
C LEU A 46 29.55 -19.81 -32.60
N PRO A 47 30.19 -20.59 -33.48
CA PRO A 47 31.32 -20.17 -34.29
C PRO A 47 30.89 -19.29 -35.50
N LEU A 48 29.95 -18.37 -35.27
CA LEU A 48 29.41 -17.44 -36.26
C LEU A 48 29.67 -15.99 -35.82
N THR A 49 29.63 -15.08 -36.78
CA THR A 49 29.71 -13.64 -36.60
C THR A 49 28.32 -13.03 -36.78
N ALA A 50 27.78 -12.43 -35.72
CA ALA A 50 26.48 -11.74 -35.78
C ALA A 50 26.68 -10.22 -35.91
N LYS A 51 26.00 -9.58 -36.86
CA LYS A 51 25.77 -8.14 -36.83
C LYS A 51 24.51 -7.87 -36.01
N LEU A 52 24.60 -7.03 -34.99
CA LEU A 52 23.47 -6.63 -34.14
C LEU A 52 23.06 -5.19 -34.50
N GLU A 53 21.83 -5.03 -34.97
CA GLU A 53 21.22 -3.74 -35.28
C GLU A 53 20.20 -3.36 -34.21
N ILE A 54 20.54 -2.34 -33.41
CA ILE A 54 19.72 -1.78 -32.34
C ILE A 54 19.24 -0.39 -32.81
N PRO A 55 17.95 -0.19 -33.09
CA PRO A 55 17.44 1.10 -33.56
C PRO A 55 17.51 2.17 -32.47
N ALA A 56 17.56 3.44 -32.89
CA ALA A 56 17.59 4.60 -31.99
C ALA A 56 16.39 4.66 -31.02
N SER A 57 15.24 4.08 -31.39
CA SER A 57 14.07 3.95 -30.53
C SER A 57 14.32 3.11 -29.27
N ILE A 58 15.28 2.17 -29.32
CA ILE A 58 15.74 1.44 -28.14
C ILE A 58 16.79 2.26 -27.38
N LYS A 59 17.77 2.83 -28.08
CA LYS A 59 18.88 3.58 -27.44
C LYS A 59 18.42 4.79 -26.62
N THR A 60 17.37 5.47 -27.08
CA THR A 60 16.82 6.69 -26.45
C THR A 60 15.69 6.43 -25.46
N LEU A 61 15.38 5.16 -25.20
CA LEU A 61 14.28 4.77 -24.31
C LEU A 61 14.51 5.28 -22.89
N SER A 62 13.56 6.05 -22.36
CA SER A 62 13.57 6.47 -20.97
C SER A 62 12.18 6.35 -20.37
N ALA A 63 12.12 6.06 -19.07
CA ALA A 63 10.88 5.98 -18.31
C ALA A 63 10.87 7.02 -17.22
N ASP A 64 9.80 7.79 -17.18
CA ASP A 64 9.56 8.73 -16.10
C ASP A 64 8.69 8.07 -15.04
N TYR A 65 9.03 8.31 -13.78
CA TYR A 65 8.17 7.95 -12.65
C TYR A 65 8.27 9.02 -11.59
N THR A 66 7.25 9.11 -10.75
CA THR A 66 7.28 10.00 -9.61
C THR A 66 7.74 9.23 -8.38
N ASP A 67 8.79 9.70 -7.71
CA ASP A 67 9.32 9.11 -6.48
C ASP A 67 8.31 9.20 -5.31
N SER A 68 8.69 8.73 -4.11
CA SER A 68 7.81 8.81 -2.94
C SER A 68 7.58 10.22 -2.38
N CYS A 69 8.32 11.22 -2.87
CA CYS A 69 8.24 12.62 -2.44
C CYS A 69 7.63 13.54 -3.49
N GLY A 70 7.22 13.01 -4.65
CA GLY A 70 6.60 13.81 -5.71
C GLY A 70 7.57 14.34 -6.76
N HIS A 71 8.86 13.99 -6.71
CA HIS A 71 9.81 14.39 -7.75
C HIS A 71 9.67 13.49 -8.97
N LEU A 72 9.75 14.11 -10.16
CA LEU A 72 9.81 13.39 -11.42
C LEU A 72 11.24 12.87 -11.62
N MET A 73 11.36 11.55 -11.69
CA MET A 73 12.61 10.83 -11.89
C MET A 73 12.62 10.17 -13.26
N GLN A 74 13.77 10.17 -13.92
CA GLN A 74 13.95 9.59 -15.24
C GLN A 74 14.90 8.38 -15.17
N ILE A 75 14.47 7.24 -15.72
CA ILE A 75 15.23 6.00 -15.79
C ILE A 75 15.72 5.79 -17.22
N PRO A 76 17.04 5.67 -17.46
CA PRO A 76 17.59 5.42 -18.79
C PRO A 76 17.49 3.93 -19.16
N ILE A 77 16.28 3.44 -19.48
CA ILE A 77 16.08 2.03 -19.85
C ILE A 77 16.88 1.67 -21.12
N GLY A 78 17.01 2.61 -22.05
CA GLY A 78 17.59 2.39 -23.37
C GLY A 78 19.05 1.98 -23.36
N SER A 79 19.88 2.66 -22.57
CA SER A 79 21.30 2.31 -22.42
C SER A 79 21.46 0.94 -21.76
N ARG A 80 20.66 0.63 -20.72
CA ARG A 80 20.68 -0.68 -20.05
C ARG A 80 20.26 -1.81 -20.99
N LEU A 81 19.26 -1.56 -21.84
CA LEU A 81 18.76 -2.53 -22.80
C LEU A 81 19.76 -2.76 -23.94
N GLU A 82 20.43 -1.72 -24.42
CA GLU A 82 21.51 -1.82 -25.40
C GLU A 82 22.68 -2.66 -24.85
N GLU A 83 23.15 -2.35 -23.64
CA GLU A 83 24.20 -3.12 -22.95
C GLU A 83 23.84 -4.60 -22.83
N ALA A 84 22.60 -4.91 -22.41
CA ALA A 84 22.13 -6.28 -22.29
C ALA A 84 22.03 -7.01 -23.65
N LEU A 85 21.55 -6.35 -24.70
CA LEU A 85 21.46 -6.96 -26.04
C LEU A 85 22.85 -7.28 -26.61
N VAL A 86 23.81 -6.38 -26.43
CA VAL A 86 25.19 -6.59 -26.87
C VAL A 86 25.84 -7.74 -26.09
N GLU A 87 25.72 -7.76 -24.77
CA GLU A 87 26.26 -8.83 -23.92
C GLU A 87 25.62 -10.19 -24.25
N GLY A 88 24.30 -10.23 -24.42
CA GLY A 88 23.57 -11.44 -24.84
C GLY A 88 24.03 -11.97 -26.19
N ALA A 89 24.36 -11.08 -27.14
CA ALA A 89 24.93 -11.46 -28.43
C ALA A 89 26.34 -12.04 -28.28
N PHE A 90 27.23 -11.43 -27.49
CA PHE A 90 28.59 -11.95 -27.26
C PHE A 90 28.61 -13.30 -26.53
N ARG A 91 27.59 -13.58 -25.72
CA ARG A 91 27.40 -14.89 -25.09
C ARG A 91 26.89 -15.95 -26.06
N THR A 92 26.27 -15.54 -27.15
CA THR A 92 25.68 -16.44 -28.15
C THR A 92 26.60 -16.70 -29.33
N PHE A 93 27.41 -15.71 -29.72
CA PHE A 93 28.24 -15.76 -30.92
C PHE A 93 29.71 -15.45 -30.58
N LYS A 94 30.65 -16.15 -31.21
CA LYS A 94 32.09 -15.90 -31.02
C LYS A 94 32.52 -14.50 -31.44
N LYS A 95 31.84 -13.90 -32.40
CA LYS A 95 32.12 -12.54 -32.89
C LYS A 95 30.81 -11.78 -33.04
N VAL A 96 30.82 -10.51 -32.63
CA VAL A 96 29.66 -9.61 -32.74
C VAL A 96 30.12 -8.26 -33.29
N VAL A 97 29.37 -7.71 -34.23
CA VAL A 97 29.56 -6.38 -34.81
C VAL A 97 28.31 -5.55 -34.54
N TYR A 98 28.44 -4.34 -33.99
CA TYR A 98 27.29 -3.47 -33.74
C TYR A 98 27.68 -2.00 -33.87
N GLU A 99 26.69 -1.11 -33.92
CA GLU A 99 26.94 0.33 -33.98
C GLU A 99 27.47 0.81 -32.62
N GLY A 100 28.76 1.14 -32.55
CA GLY A 100 29.44 1.57 -31.32
C GLY A 100 30.62 0.68 -30.89
N GLY A 101 30.77 -0.51 -31.48
CA GLY A 101 31.88 -1.41 -31.14
C GLY A 101 31.78 -2.81 -31.78
N GLY A 102 32.59 -3.75 -31.28
CA GLY A 102 32.57 -5.15 -31.73
C GLY A 102 33.91 -5.67 -32.25
N THR A 103 33.87 -6.87 -32.85
CA THR A 103 35.04 -7.48 -33.48
C THR A 103 35.37 -6.75 -34.80
N LYS A 104 36.52 -6.05 -34.82
CA LYS A 104 36.99 -5.32 -36.01
C LYS A 104 37.26 -6.28 -37.19
N ASP A 105 36.94 -5.84 -38.40
CA ASP A 105 37.18 -6.53 -39.67
C ASP A 105 36.53 -7.93 -39.81
N ALA A 106 35.42 -8.18 -39.11
CA ALA A 106 34.65 -9.42 -39.23
C ALA A 106 33.51 -9.28 -40.25
N THR A 107 33.41 -10.22 -41.19
CA THR A 107 32.28 -10.34 -42.11
C THR A 107 31.10 -11.01 -41.38
N PRO A 108 29.92 -10.38 -41.31
CA PRO A 108 28.78 -10.96 -40.59
C PRO A 108 28.16 -12.13 -41.35
N ASP A 109 27.99 -13.26 -40.66
CA ASP A 109 27.29 -14.45 -41.17
C ASP A 109 25.76 -14.29 -41.01
N LEU A 110 25.34 -13.49 -40.03
CA LEU A 110 23.95 -13.25 -39.66
C LEU A 110 23.73 -11.78 -39.29
N LEU A 111 22.55 -11.25 -39.57
CA LEU A 111 22.08 -9.95 -39.07
C LEU A 111 20.91 -10.18 -38.11
N VAL A 112 21.04 -9.70 -36.87
CA VAL A 112 19.99 -9.70 -35.84
C VAL A 112 19.50 -8.27 -35.66
N ARG A 113 18.23 -8.04 -35.96
CA ARG A 113 17.57 -6.73 -35.81
C ARG A 113 16.45 -6.83 -34.78
N VAL A 114 16.40 -5.87 -33.86
CA VAL A 114 15.38 -5.83 -32.79
C VAL A 114 14.60 -4.53 -32.89
N ASP A 115 13.34 -4.60 -33.30
CA ASP A 115 12.46 -3.42 -33.38
C ASP A 115 11.45 -3.44 -32.22
N LEU A 116 11.53 -2.48 -31.30
CA LEU A 116 10.59 -2.36 -30.18
C LEU A 116 9.20 -1.96 -30.70
N VAL A 117 8.17 -2.77 -30.40
CA VAL A 117 6.77 -2.57 -30.82
C VAL A 117 6.03 -1.69 -29.81
N ASN A 118 6.10 -2.07 -28.53
CA ASN A 118 5.58 -1.28 -27.42
C ASN A 118 6.31 -1.64 -26.12
N TRP A 119 6.15 -0.78 -25.14
CA TRP A 119 6.66 -1.01 -23.79
C TRP A 119 5.83 -0.23 -22.79
N SER A 120 5.85 -0.65 -21.53
CA SER A 120 5.26 0.12 -20.43
C SER A 120 6.06 -0.08 -19.16
N PHE A 121 6.16 0.99 -18.38
CA PHE A 121 6.72 0.97 -17.03
C PHE A 121 5.73 1.65 -16.10
N SER A 122 5.52 1.05 -14.93
CA SER A 122 4.69 1.63 -13.88
C SER A 122 5.20 1.20 -12.52
N ILE A 123 5.15 2.11 -11.57
CA ILE A 123 5.30 1.82 -10.15
C ILE A 123 3.98 2.20 -9.49
N ASP A 124 3.29 1.21 -8.94
CA ASP A 124 2.09 1.40 -8.17
C ASP A 124 2.46 1.81 -6.75
N LYS A 125 1.99 2.98 -6.32
CA LYS A 125 2.27 3.51 -5.00
C LYS A 125 1.29 2.89 -4.00
N GLU A 126 1.47 1.61 -3.71
CA GLU A 126 0.82 1.01 -2.55
C GLU A 126 1.47 1.55 -1.28
N TYR A 127 0.87 2.59 -0.73
CA TYR A 127 1.36 3.41 0.37
C TYR A 127 1.47 2.71 1.75
N LEU A 128 1.29 1.40 1.78
CA LEU A 128 1.24 0.58 2.98
C LEU A 128 2.61 0.00 3.42
N TYR A 129 3.68 0.21 2.64
CA TYR A 129 4.98 -0.48 2.82
C TYR A 129 6.21 0.34 2.40
N ASP A 130 7.38 -0.10 2.84
CA ASP A 130 8.72 0.29 2.32
C ASP A 130 9.00 -0.29 0.92
N ARG A 131 8.00 -0.92 0.27
CA ARG A 131 8.12 -1.57 -1.04
C ARG A 131 6.89 -1.32 -1.93
N ALA A 132 7.11 -0.83 -3.15
CA ALA A 132 6.08 -0.54 -4.14
C ALA A 132 6.07 -1.58 -5.27
N PRO A 133 4.91 -2.10 -5.72
CA PRO A 133 4.83 -2.92 -6.92
C PRO A 133 5.29 -2.16 -8.17
N ALA A 134 6.35 -2.64 -8.83
CA ALA A 134 6.82 -2.17 -10.12
C ALA A 134 6.49 -3.19 -11.21
N LYS A 135 6.13 -2.71 -12.40
CA LYS A 135 5.86 -3.52 -13.58
C LYS A 135 6.57 -2.92 -14.79
N LEU A 136 7.35 -3.74 -15.48
CA LEU A 136 7.99 -3.41 -16.76
C LEU A 136 7.58 -4.44 -17.80
N GLN A 137 7.05 -3.97 -18.93
CA GLN A 137 6.71 -4.78 -20.09
C GLN A 137 7.50 -4.31 -21.29
N LEU A 138 8.16 -5.24 -21.98
CA LEU A 138 8.87 -5.00 -23.23
C LEU A 138 8.31 -5.93 -24.30
N HIS A 139 7.90 -5.35 -25.43
CA HIS A 139 7.43 -6.09 -26.59
C HIS A 139 8.19 -5.64 -27.83
N ALA A 140 8.90 -6.56 -28.47
CA ALA A 140 9.66 -6.28 -29.68
C ALA A 140 9.43 -7.36 -30.75
N MET A 141 9.73 -7.00 -31.99
CA MET A 141 9.87 -7.93 -33.09
C MET A 141 11.37 -8.16 -33.34
N ALA A 142 11.82 -9.40 -33.14
CA ALA A 142 13.19 -9.81 -33.47
C ALA A 142 13.19 -10.44 -34.87
N ARG A 143 14.10 -9.98 -35.74
CA ARG A 143 14.30 -10.50 -37.09
C ARG A 143 15.74 -10.92 -37.29
N VAL A 144 15.93 -12.09 -37.87
CA VAL A 144 17.25 -12.65 -38.16
C VAL A 144 17.37 -12.91 -39.66
N TYR A 145 18.42 -12.39 -40.27
CA TYR A 145 18.71 -12.53 -41.69
C TYR A 145 20.05 -13.24 -41.91
N ASN A 146 20.20 -13.93 -43.04
CA ASN A 146 21.50 -14.47 -43.47
C ASN A 146 22.38 -13.40 -44.14
N ASP A 147 23.61 -13.80 -44.49
CA ASP A 147 24.59 -13.02 -45.23
C ASP A 147 24.10 -12.50 -46.60
N LYS A 148 23.10 -13.16 -47.20
CA LYS A 148 22.44 -12.76 -48.46
C LYS A 148 21.25 -11.82 -48.25
N GLY A 149 20.89 -11.50 -47.00
CA GLY A 149 19.75 -10.63 -46.67
C GLY A 149 18.39 -11.33 -46.69
N GLU A 150 18.35 -12.66 -46.76
CA GLU A 150 17.10 -13.44 -46.67
C GLU A 150 16.69 -13.58 -45.20
N LEU A 151 15.39 -13.38 -44.92
CA LEU A 151 14.83 -13.51 -43.57
C LEU A 151 14.80 -15.00 -43.17
N LEU A 152 15.59 -15.34 -42.15
CA LEU A 152 15.63 -16.69 -41.56
C LEU A 152 14.53 -16.87 -40.52
N ARG A 153 14.27 -15.83 -39.70
CA ARG A 153 13.32 -15.92 -38.60
C ARG A 153 12.78 -14.55 -38.21
N GLU A 154 11.48 -14.50 -37.90
CA GLU A 154 10.80 -13.35 -37.32
C GLU A 154 9.97 -13.83 -36.11
N THR A 155 10.22 -13.26 -34.94
CA THR A 155 9.59 -13.68 -33.68
C THR A 155 9.18 -12.49 -32.82
N GLU A 156 7.97 -12.54 -32.26
CA GLU A 156 7.56 -11.61 -31.20
C GLU A 156 8.21 -11.99 -29.87
N ILE A 157 9.00 -11.07 -29.30
CA ILE A 157 9.61 -11.21 -27.98
C ILE A 157 8.82 -10.37 -26.99
N LYS A 158 8.17 -11.04 -26.02
CA LYS A 158 7.39 -10.41 -24.94
C LYS A 158 7.99 -10.77 -23.59
N THR A 159 8.33 -9.75 -22.81
CA THR A 159 8.72 -9.91 -21.40
C THR A 159 7.85 -9.00 -20.54
N ALA A 160 7.47 -9.52 -19.38
CA ALA A 160 6.76 -8.78 -18.36
C ALA A 160 7.32 -9.22 -17.01
N ARG A 161 7.93 -8.28 -16.28
CA ARG A 161 8.38 -8.51 -14.90
C ARG A 161 7.54 -7.66 -13.98
N GLN A 162 7.13 -8.25 -12.87
CA GLN A 162 6.44 -7.57 -11.78
C GLN A 162 7.11 -7.95 -10.47
N GLU A 163 7.56 -6.95 -9.70
CA GLU A 163 8.27 -7.15 -8.44
C GLU A 163 7.98 -5.99 -7.49
N ARG A 164 8.17 -6.16 -6.18
CA ARG A 164 8.07 -5.06 -5.22
C ARG A 164 9.45 -4.41 -5.00
N VAL A 165 9.67 -3.24 -5.58
CA VAL A 165 10.92 -2.46 -5.41
C VAL A 165 10.94 -1.76 -4.06
N ARG A 166 12.08 -1.81 -3.37
CA ARG A 166 12.23 -1.23 -2.02
C ARG A 166 12.61 0.24 -2.10
N LEU A 167 12.10 1.03 -1.16
CA LEU A 167 12.58 2.38 -0.88
C LEU A 167 13.98 2.32 -0.26
N GLU A 168 14.82 3.30 -0.58
CA GLU A 168 16.12 3.42 0.07
C GLU A 168 15.96 3.62 1.59
N PRO A 169 16.63 2.82 2.43
CA PRO A 169 16.42 2.78 3.89
C PRO A 169 17.15 3.92 4.61
N VAL A 170 16.97 5.16 4.19
CA VAL A 170 17.62 6.33 4.79
C VAL A 170 16.56 7.42 5.02
N GLN A 171 16.60 8.07 6.19
CA GLN A 171 15.62 9.04 6.70
C GLN A 171 15.27 10.22 5.75
N LYS A 172 15.93 10.39 4.61
CA LYS A 172 15.77 11.52 3.68
C LYS A 172 15.60 11.13 2.21
N ASN A 173 15.63 9.85 1.86
CA ASN A 173 15.64 9.46 0.44
C ASN A 173 14.26 8.99 -0.01
N CYS A 174 13.82 9.58 -1.11
CA CYS A 174 12.53 9.36 -1.75
C CYS A 174 12.60 8.29 -2.85
N ASP A 175 13.82 7.86 -3.16
CA ASP A 175 14.18 7.02 -4.29
C ASP A 175 13.87 5.55 -4.03
N TYR A 176 13.34 4.90 -5.05
CA TYR A 176 13.22 3.45 -5.08
C TYR A 176 14.51 2.84 -5.62
N ILE A 177 14.94 1.72 -5.04
CA ILE A 177 16.04 0.90 -5.55
C ILE A 177 15.53 0.15 -6.79
N ILE A 178 15.51 0.83 -7.94
CA ILE A 178 14.93 0.33 -9.21
C ILE A 178 15.96 -0.33 -10.11
N ASP A 179 17.25 0.03 -9.98
CA ASP A 179 18.31 -0.47 -10.86
C ASP A 179 18.35 -2.01 -10.98
N PRO A 180 18.29 -2.79 -9.88
CA PRO A 180 18.27 -4.26 -9.99
C PRO A 180 17.06 -4.79 -10.78
N PHE A 181 15.88 -4.20 -10.55
CA PHE A 181 14.65 -4.60 -11.23
C PHE A 181 14.72 -4.35 -12.75
N ILE A 182 15.26 -3.20 -13.16
CA ILE A 182 15.46 -2.87 -14.57
C ILE A 182 16.50 -3.81 -15.18
N GLN A 183 17.63 -4.00 -14.49
CA GLN A 183 18.71 -4.88 -14.93
C GLN A 183 18.20 -6.31 -15.19
N ASP A 184 17.48 -6.91 -14.26
CA ASP A 184 16.95 -8.26 -14.40
C ASP A 184 15.89 -8.37 -15.50
N SER A 185 15.15 -7.29 -15.76
CA SER A 185 14.14 -7.24 -16.83
C SER A 185 14.78 -7.16 -18.22
N VAL A 186 15.80 -6.31 -18.39
CA VAL A 186 16.50 -6.19 -19.67
C VAL A 186 17.33 -7.42 -19.99
N VAL A 187 17.88 -8.10 -18.97
CA VAL A 187 18.58 -9.39 -19.15
C VAL A 187 17.64 -10.50 -19.59
N ASP A 188 16.44 -10.63 -18.99
CA ASP A 188 15.44 -11.62 -19.46
C ASP A 188 15.06 -11.38 -20.93
N PHE A 189 14.83 -10.12 -21.30
CA PHE A 189 14.52 -9.74 -22.67
C PHE A 189 15.68 -10.06 -23.63
N ALA A 190 16.90 -9.63 -23.31
CA ALA A 190 18.07 -9.87 -24.14
C ALA A 190 18.40 -11.36 -24.27
N SER A 191 18.20 -12.15 -23.21
CA SER A 191 18.37 -13.60 -23.24
C SER A 191 17.41 -14.26 -24.23
N LYS A 192 16.14 -13.82 -24.28
CA LYS A 192 15.15 -14.32 -25.25
C LYS A 192 15.51 -13.95 -26.69
N VAL A 193 15.95 -12.71 -26.94
CA VAL A 193 16.44 -12.30 -28.28
C VAL A 193 17.65 -13.13 -28.70
N ALA A 194 18.60 -13.34 -27.79
CA ALA A 194 19.82 -14.11 -28.04
C ALA A 194 19.52 -15.59 -28.34
N MET A 195 18.63 -16.22 -27.56
CA MET A 195 18.14 -17.58 -27.84
C MET A 195 17.38 -17.64 -29.18
N ASP A 196 16.64 -16.59 -29.52
CA ASP A 196 15.91 -16.50 -30.78
C ASP A 196 16.85 -16.56 -31.99
N ALA A 197 17.94 -15.79 -31.91
CA ALA A 197 19.00 -15.75 -32.90
C ALA A 197 19.78 -17.08 -33.00
N ARG A 198 20.04 -17.73 -31.86
CA ARG A 198 20.67 -19.07 -31.80
C ARG A 198 19.84 -20.14 -32.50
N LEU A 199 18.51 -20.09 -32.39
CA LEU A 199 17.61 -21.01 -33.07
C LEU A 199 17.58 -20.75 -34.58
N ALA A 200 17.59 -19.48 -35.00
CA ALA A 200 17.62 -19.10 -36.41
C ALA A 200 18.89 -19.58 -37.15
N SER A 201 20.00 -19.75 -36.43
CA SER A 201 21.25 -20.30 -36.98
C SER A 201 21.30 -21.83 -37.08
N GLY A 202 20.18 -22.55 -36.82
CA GLY A 202 20.07 -24.00 -37.01
C GLY A 202 20.56 -24.87 -35.85
N ALA A 203 20.85 -24.31 -34.68
CA ALA A 203 21.21 -25.07 -33.48
C ALA A 203 19.96 -25.51 -32.71
N GLN A 204 19.50 -26.75 -32.89
CA GLN A 204 18.27 -27.27 -32.27
C GLN A 204 18.39 -27.50 -30.75
N THR A 205 17.36 -27.08 -30.00
CA THR A 205 16.83 -27.81 -28.83
C THR A 205 15.30 -27.94 -28.98
N ALA A 206 14.75 -29.08 -28.56
CA ALA A 206 13.42 -29.62 -28.89
C ALA A 206 12.20 -28.93 -28.21
N PRO A 207 10.95 -29.15 -28.67
CA PRO A 207 9.84 -28.21 -28.50
C PRO A 207 8.83 -28.54 -27.37
N ILE A 208 8.07 -27.54 -26.93
CA ILE A 208 6.76 -27.71 -26.25
C ILE A 208 5.68 -26.96 -27.04
N ALA A 209 4.61 -27.69 -27.35
CA ALA A 209 3.51 -27.30 -28.22
C ALA A 209 2.44 -26.44 -27.53
N ALA A 210 1.80 -25.52 -28.27
CA ALA A 210 0.42 -25.10 -28.03
C ALA A 210 -0.25 -24.47 -29.27
N ARG A 211 -1.17 -25.25 -29.84
CA ARG A 211 -2.43 -24.96 -30.56
C ARG A 211 -2.80 -23.52 -30.98
N ALA A 212 -3.23 -23.44 -32.24
CA ALA A 212 -3.84 -22.30 -32.92
C ALA A 212 -5.29 -22.00 -32.49
N ALA A 213 -5.67 -20.71 -32.60
CA ALA A 213 -7.02 -20.26 -32.96
C ALA A 213 -6.95 -18.86 -33.61
N THR A 214 -7.59 -18.73 -34.77
CA THR A 214 -7.72 -17.54 -35.64
C THR A 214 -8.69 -16.47 -35.09
N PRO A 215 -8.61 -15.20 -35.54
CA PRO A 215 -9.69 -14.64 -36.39
C PRO A 215 -9.22 -13.60 -37.46
N PRO A 216 -10.13 -13.06 -38.32
CA PRO A 216 -9.81 -12.74 -39.70
C PRO A 216 -9.69 -11.24 -40.07
N THR A 217 -9.02 -11.03 -41.22
CA THR A 217 -9.20 -10.03 -42.29
C THR A 217 -9.47 -8.54 -42.01
N ALA A 218 -8.54 -7.75 -42.56
CA ALA A 218 -8.54 -6.32 -42.81
C ALA A 218 -9.76 -5.79 -43.60
N LYS A 219 -10.05 -4.49 -43.42
CA LYS A 219 -10.42 -3.59 -44.53
C LYS A 219 -9.81 -2.20 -44.35
N THR A 220 -9.22 -1.78 -45.46
CA THR A 220 -8.50 -0.55 -45.82
C THR A 220 -9.38 0.69 -45.81
N LEU A 221 -8.80 1.88 -45.62
CA LEU A 221 -9.03 3.07 -46.48
C LEU A 221 -7.98 4.20 -46.25
N VAL A 222 -7.37 4.54 -47.38
CA VAL A 222 -6.52 5.64 -47.90
C VAL A 222 -6.48 7.01 -47.15
N PRO A 223 -5.35 7.77 -47.22
CA PRO A 223 -5.07 8.98 -46.43
C PRO A 223 -5.36 10.30 -47.18
N VAL A 224 -5.47 11.42 -46.43
CA VAL A 224 -5.41 12.80 -46.96
C VAL A 224 -4.56 13.68 -46.04
N THR A 225 -3.67 14.46 -46.66
CA THR A 225 -2.64 15.37 -46.13
C THR A 225 -3.19 16.74 -45.64
N PRO A 226 -2.38 17.56 -44.92
CA PRO A 226 -2.83 18.66 -44.06
C PRO A 226 -2.73 20.06 -44.68
N GLY A 227 -3.36 21.05 -44.02
CA GLY A 227 -3.17 22.49 -44.26
C GLY A 227 -3.37 23.31 -42.96
N PRO A 228 -2.52 24.32 -42.66
CA PRO A 228 -2.53 25.06 -41.40
C PRO A 228 -3.23 26.44 -41.51
N ALA A 229 -3.66 27.01 -40.38
CA ALA A 229 -3.89 28.45 -40.26
C ALA A 229 -3.78 28.91 -38.79
N ALA A 230 -3.12 30.06 -38.60
CA ALA A 230 -2.85 30.72 -37.33
C ALA A 230 -3.45 32.14 -37.31
N SER A 231 -3.59 32.68 -36.08
CA SER A 231 -3.64 34.10 -35.65
C SER A 231 -5.04 34.72 -35.38
N PRO A 232 -5.17 35.81 -34.56
CA PRO A 232 -4.24 36.40 -33.58
C PRO A 232 -4.85 36.66 -32.18
N SER A 233 -3.96 36.98 -31.23
CA SER A 233 -4.22 37.47 -29.87
C SER A 233 -4.43 39.00 -29.83
N ALA A 234 -5.28 39.47 -28.89
CA ALA A 234 -5.42 40.89 -28.52
C ALA A 234 -5.06 41.08 -27.02
N PRO A 235 -4.37 42.16 -26.63
CA PRO A 235 -4.00 42.42 -25.23
C PRO A 235 -4.88 43.51 -24.59
N THR A 236 -5.35 43.31 -23.35
CA THR A 236 -5.68 44.37 -22.35
C THR A 236 -6.20 43.72 -21.05
N PRO A 237 -6.27 44.44 -19.92
CA PRO A 237 -5.19 45.00 -19.09
C PRO A 237 -5.11 44.28 -17.73
N ALA A 238 -3.99 44.48 -17.01
CA ALA A 238 -3.78 43.98 -15.67
C ALA A 238 -4.90 44.43 -14.71
N SER A 239 -5.69 43.47 -14.24
CA SER A 239 -6.60 43.61 -13.11
C SER A 239 -6.19 42.58 -12.06
N SER A 240 -6.14 43.04 -10.81
CA SER A 240 -5.83 42.30 -9.58
C SER A 240 -6.19 40.82 -9.66
N THR A 241 -5.18 39.95 -9.78
CA THR A 241 -5.36 38.52 -9.98
C THR A 241 -5.73 37.82 -8.67
N SER A 242 -7.01 37.88 -8.31
CA SER A 242 -7.59 36.91 -7.37
C SER A 242 -7.48 35.53 -8.04
N SER A 243 -6.77 34.59 -7.40
CA SER A 243 -6.65 33.23 -7.92
C SER A 243 -8.02 32.57 -8.09
N SER A 244 -8.14 31.79 -9.15
CA SER A 244 -9.30 30.93 -9.43
C SER A 244 -9.25 29.60 -8.67
N LEU A 245 -8.12 29.32 -8.02
CA LEU A 245 -7.96 28.20 -7.11
C LEU A 245 -8.58 28.50 -5.75
N ARG A 246 -9.18 27.47 -5.18
CA ARG A 246 -9.49 27.39 -3.75
C ARG A 246 -8.86 26.11 -3.23
N PHE A 247 -8.48 26.10 -1.96
CA PHE A 247 -7.92 24.89 -1.38
C PHE A 247 -8.32 24.72 0.07
N LYS A 248 -8.16 23.49 0.56
CA LYS A 248 -8.25 23.14 1.96
C LYS A 248 -6.99 22.39 2.36
N ALA A 249 -6.30 22.90 3.37
CA ALA A 249 -5.15 22.27 3.96
C ALA A 249 -5.52 21.59 5.28
N MET A 250 -4.93 20.43 5.53
CA MET A 250 -5.08 19.70 6.78
C MET A 250 -3.81 18.95 7.17
N VAL A 251 -3.54 18.85 8.46
CA VAL A 251 -2.48 17.96 8.98
C VAL A 251 -3.11 16.68 9.50
N LEU A 252 -2.61 15.57 8.98
CA LEU A 252 -2.89 14.21 9.40
C LEU A 252 -1.65 13.71 10.14
N ASP A 253 -1.82 13.33 11.40
CA ASP A 253 -0.81 12.63 12.19
C ASP A 253 -0.99 11.10 12.01
N GLU A 254 -0.10 10.32 12.61
CA GLU A 254 -0.07 8.85 12.42
C GLU A 254 -1.12 8.16 13.29
N ASN A 255 -1.40 8.70 14.49
CA ASN A 255 -2.30 8.11 15.47
C ASN A 255 -3.68 8.80 15.59
N SER A 256 -3.95 9.86 14.81
CA SER A 256 -5.22 10.61 14.79
C SER A 256 -5.58 11.27 16.15
N ASN A 257 -4.61 11.61 17.00
CA ASN A 257 -4.86 12.22 18.31
C ASN A 257 -4.77 13.77 18.30
N LEU A 258 -4.39 14.38 17.18
CA LEU A 258 -4.20 15.83 16.94
C LEU A 258 -3.00 16.46 17.69
N ILE A 259 -2.08 15.63 18.18
CA ILE A 259 -0.85 16.04 18.88
C ILE A 259 0.32 15.35 18.20
N LEU A 260 1.24 16.15 17.65
CA LEU A 260 2.40 15.59 16.96
C LEU A 260 3.49 15.21 17.94
N GLU A 261 4.04 14.01 17.79
CA GLU A 261 5.09 13.51 18.68
C GLU A 261 6.41 13.20 17.97
N GLY A 262 7.48 13.16 18.75
CA GLY A 262 8.80 12.82 18.22
C GLY A 262 8.82 11.41 17.62
N GLY A 263 9.31 11.28 16.38
CA GLY A 263 9.36 10.02 15.65
C GLY A 263 8.12 9.71 14.81
N GLU A 264 7.05 10.51 14.96
CA GLU A 264 5.79 10.29 14.26
C GLU A 264 5.85 10.75 12.79
N ARG A 265 5.14 10.04 11.91
CA ARG A 265 4.92 10.49 10.53
C ARG A 265 3.83 11.54 10.47
N VAL A 266 4.14 12.68 9.86
CA VAL A 266 3.22 13.80 9.68
C VAL A 266 2.95 14.01 8.20
N ARG A 267 1.67 14.14 7.84
CA ARG A 267 1.23 14.45 6.48
C ARG A 267 0.48 15.77 6.45
N VAL A 268 0.86 16.67 5.56
CA VAL A 268 0.08 17.88 5.26
C VAL A 268 -0.60 17.66 3.92
N ARG A 269 -1.90 17.45 3.94
CA ARG A 269 -2.70 17.28 2.74
C ARG A 269 -3.28 18.63 2.29
N VAL A 270 -3.20 18.88 0.98
CA VAL A 270 -3.72 20.08 0.33
C VAL A 270 -4.65 19.65 -0.79
N ASP A 271 -5.96 19.83 -0.58
CA ASP A 271 -6.99 19.59 -1.60
C ASP A 271 -7.25 20.89 -2.34
N VAL A 272 -6.93 20.93 -3.63
CA VAL A 272 -7.01 22.12 -4.48
C VAL A 272 -8.08 21.91 -5.53
N VAL A 273 -9.01 22.87 -5.64
CA VAL A 273 -10.09 22.87 -6.63
C VAL A 273 -9.98 24.09 -7.54
N ASN A 274 -10.15 23.86 -8.84
CA ASN A 274 -10.25 24.93 -9.82
C ASN A 274 -11.71 25.41 -9.93
N THR A 275 -11.98 26.61 -9.44
CA THR A 275 -13.32 27.22 -9.51
C THR A 275 -13.49 28.16 -10.71
N GLY A 276 -12.44 28.32 -11.51
CA GLY A 276 -12.45 29.13 -12.73
C GLY A 276 -13.05 28.41 -13.94
N ALA A 277 -13.16 29.15 -15.04
CA ALA A 277 -13.70 28.64 -16.30
C ALA A 277 -12.63 27.99 -17.22
N THR A 278 -11.35 28.14 -16.89
CA THR A 278 -10.22 27.70 -17.73
C THR A 278 -9.35 26.69 -17.00
N ALA A 279 -8.75 25.75 -17.73
CA ALA A 279 -7.78 24.82 -17.18
C ALA A 279 -6.52 25.54 -16.69
N ILE A 280 -6.01 25.14 -15.53
CA ILE A 280 -4.78 25.69 -14.96
C ILE A 280 -3.68 24.66 -15.18
N GLN A 281 -2.65 25.06 -15.93
CA GLN A 281 -1.56 24.17 -16.33
C GLN A 281 -0.40 24.16 -15.33
N ASN A 282 -0.12 25.31 -14.70
CA ASN A 282 0.99 25.50 -13.79
C ASN A 282 0.48 26.10 -12.49
N ALA A 283 0.59 25.35 -11.39
CA ALA A 283 0.42 25.85 -10.05
C ALA A 283 1.35 25.09 -9.10
N SER A 284 1.61 25.65 -7.92
CA SER A 284 2.34 24.98 -6.85
C SER A 284 1.65 25.21 -5.50
N ALA A 285 1.83 24.24 -4.61
CA ALA A 285 1.53 24.39 -3.19
C ALA A 285 2.86 24.53 -2.44
N SER A 286 2.93 25.43 -1.46
CA SER A 286 4.11 25.62 -0.62
C SER A 286 3.77 25.59 0.86
N LEU A 287 4.75 25.12 1.64
CA LEU A 287 4.70 24.98 3.09
C LEU A 287 5.73 25.91 3.73
N THR A 288 5.27 26.79 4.62
CA THR A 288 6.14 27.67 5.42
C THR A 288 5.70 27.64 6.88
N GLY A 289 6.36 28.38 7.78
CA GLY A 289 6.03 28.42 9.21
C GLY A 289 7.20 28.05 10.11
N THR A 290 6.91 27.35 11.21
CA THR A 290 7.91 27.00 12.24
C THR A 290 9.01 26.10 11.66
N GLN A 291 10.24 26.60 11.64
CA GLN A 291 11.37 25.96 10.97
C GLN A 291 11.74 24.58 11.51
N SER A 292 11.52 24.33 12.81
CA SER A 292 11.74 23.01 13.42
C SER A 292 10.85 21.92 12.82
N VAL A 293 9.70 22.30 12.23
CA VAL A 293 8.73 21.41 11.59
C VAL A 293 8.88 21.42 10.08
N VAL A 294 8.91 22.61 9.45
CA VAL A 294 9.05 22.75 7.98
C VAL A 294 10.34 22.08 7.49
N GLY A 295 11.44 22.22 8.24
CA GLY A 295 12.72 21.61 7.88
C GLY A 295 12.76 20.07 7.91
N GLN A 296 11.71 19.42 8.40
CA GLN A 296 11.58 17.96 8.36
C GLN A 296 10.99 17.46 7.03
N PHE A 297 10.32 18.33 6.26
CA PHE A 297 9.77 17.95 4.97
C PHE A 297 10.89 17.93 3.91
N PRO A 298 11.00 16.86 3.10
CA PRO A 298 12.02 16.77 2.05
C PRO A 298 11.91 17.91 1.02
N SER A 299 10.68 18.36 0.76
CA SER A 299 10.40 19.55 -0.04
C SER A 299 9.35 20.41 0.66
N ALA A 300 9.56 21.72 0.63
CA ALA A 300 8.60 22.73 1.07
C ALA A 300 7.71 23.23 -0.08
N THR A 301 7.85 22.70 -1.30
CA THR A 301 7.04 23.09 -2.45
C THR A 301 6.76 21.89 -3.36
N LEU A 302 5.49 21.70 -3.73
CA LEU A 302 5.05 20.65 -4.64
C LEU A 302 4.35 21.27 -5.84
N SER A 303 4.65 20.76 -7.04
CA SER A 303 3.96 21.15 -8.27
C SER A 303 2.58 20.50 -8.33
N ILE A 304 1.56 21.28 -8.69
CA ILE A 304 0.20 20.81 -8.88
C ILE A 304 0.06 20.34 -10.33
N PRO A 305 -0.39 19.10 -10.58
CA PRO A 305 -0.71 18.65 -11.93
C PRO A 305 -1.78 19.54 -12.59
N PRO A 306 -1.87 19.56 -13.93
CA PRO A 306 -2.91 20.31 -14.63
C PRO A 306 -4.31 19.99 -14.08
N ILE A 307 -5.10 21.02 -13.82
CA ILE A 307 -6.42 20.90 -13.18
C ILE A 307 -7.51 21.55 -14.03
N GLN A 308 -8.51 20.75 -14.41
CA GLN A 308 -9.65 21.20 -15.22
C GLN A 308 -10.65 22.00 -14.38
N PRO A 309 -11.51 22.84 -15.01
CA PRO A 309 -12.60 23.49 -14.32
C PRO A 309 -13.48 22.51 -13.53
N GLY A 310 -13.67 22.77 -12.24
CA GLY A 310 -14.44 21.92 -11.32
C GLY A 310 -13.72 20.67 -10.83
N GLU A 311 -12.54 20.35 -11.35
CA GLU A 311 -11.73 19.24 -10.88
C GLU A 311 -11.05 19.58 -9.55
N THR A 312 -10.88 18.57 -8.69
CA THR A 312 -10.12 18.66 -7.44
C THR A 312 -8.90 17.75 -7.52
N LYS A 313 -7.73 18.25 -7.11
CA LYS A 313 -6.49 17.50 -6.98
C LYS A 313 -6.01 17.55 -5.53
N SER A 314 -5.51 16.42 -5.02
CA SER A 314 -4.95 16.31 -3.67
C SER A 314 -3.44 16.16 -3.75
N LEU A 315 -2.72 16.89 -2.88
CA LEU A 315 -1.27 16.84 -2.74
C LEU A 315 -0.94 16.53 -1.28
N GLU A 316 0.16 15.83 -1.03
CA GLU A 316 0.62 15.53 0.32
C GLU A 316 2.09 15.89 0.50
N PHE A 317 2.39 16.75 1.46
CA PHE A 317 3.72 16.87 2.04
C PHE A 317 3.86 15.80 3.13
N VAL A 318 4.94 15.04 3.12
CA VAL A 318 5.18 13.96 4.10
C VAL A 318 6.52 14.18 4.79
N ALA A 319 6.53 14.09 6.11
CA ALA A 319 7.73 14.15 6.93
C ALA A 319 7.66 13.16 8.09
N THR A 320 8.79 12.89 8.72
CA THR A 320 8.85 12.23 10.03
C THR A 320 9.49 13.19 11.01
N LEU A 321 8.83 13.44 12.14
CA LEU A 321 9.42 14.30 13.18
C LEU A 321 10.65 13.61 13.81
N PRO A 322 11.67 14.38 14.23
CA PRO A 322 12.81 13.82 14.96
C PRO A 322 12.35 13.03 16.19
N PRO A 323 13.02 11.93 16.57
CA PRO A 323 12.61 11.14 17.74
C PRO A 323 12.69 11.92 19.06
N THR A 324 13.52 12.97 19.11
CA THR A 324 13.62 13.88 20.25
C THR A 324 13.13 15.26 19.85
N VAL A 325 11.92 15.61 20.30
CA VAL A 325 11.33 16.95 20.14
C VAL A 325 11.09 17.59 21.51
N GLN A 326 11.18 18.91 21.57
CA GLN A 326 10.75 19.68 22.73
C GLN A 326 9.25 19.99 22.60
N SER A 327 8.56 20.08 23.74
CA SER A 327 7.18 20.53 23.73
C SER A 327 7.11 21.98 23.24
N GLN A 328 6.34 22.21 22.19
CA GLN A 328 6.16 23.54 21.61
C GLN A 328 4.84 23.62 20.86
N LYS A 329 4.32 24.84 20.73
CA LYS A 329 3.31 25.14 19.70
C LYS A 329 4.04 25.52 18.42
N ALA A 330 3.56 25.03 17.30
CA ALA A 330 4.11 25.32 15.98
C ALA A 330 2.99 25.72 15.02
N GLU A 331 3.34 26.39 13.94
CA GLU A 331 2.42 26.78 12.89
C GLU A 331 2.99 26.35 11.54
N LEU A 332 2.12 25.85 10.67
CA LEU A 332 2.40 25.66 9.25
C LEU A 332 1.48 26.58 8.45
N HIS A 333 2.04 27.36 7.54
CA HIS A 333 1.29 28.16 6.59
C HIS A 333 1.36 27.48 5.22
N VAL A 334 0.19 27.21 4.65
CA VAL A 334 0.05 26.64 3.32
C VAL A 334 -0.39 27.74 2.36
N ALA A 335 0.32 27.86 1.24
CA ALA A 335 -0.03 28.76 0.15
C ALA A 335 -0.14 27.97 -1.15
N VAL A 336 -1.08 28.37 -2.01
CA VAL A 336 -1.24 27.83 -3.35
C VAL A 336 -1.12 28.97 -4.36
N THR A 337 -0.19 28.84 -5.30
CA THR A 337 0.14 29.88 -6.28
C THR A 337 0.02 29.34 -7.70
N GLU A 338 -0.58 30.12 -8.58
CA GLU A 338 -0.64 29.86 -10.01
C GLU A 338 0.63 30.38 -10.69
N GLY A 339 1.02 29.79 -11.83
CA GLY A 339 2.22 30.18 -12.58
C GLY A 339 2.25 31.63 -13.07
N GLY A 340 1.09 32.31 -13.08
CA GLY A 340 0.96 33.74 -13.36
C GLY A 340 1.14 34.66 -12.14
N GLY A 341 1.46 34.12 -10.96
CA GLY A 341 1.66 34.86 -9.71
C GLY A 341 0.38 35.12 -8.91
N ALA A 342 -0.79 34.71 -9.41
CA ALA A 342 -2.04 34.73 -8.65
C ALA A 342 -1.96 33.74 -7.48
N ALA A 343 -2.40 34.12 -6.29
CA ALA A 343 -2.37 33.25 -5.11
C ALA A 343 -3.76 33.07 -4.51
N ALA A 344 -4.08 31.86 -4.07
CA ALA A 344 -5.25 31.59 -3.25
C ALA A 344 -5.00 32.06 -1.80
N PRO A 345 -6.06 32.38 -1.02
CA PRO A 345 -5.91 32.78 0.38
C PRO A 345 -5.15 31.72 1.18
N SER A 346 -4.06 32.12 1.86
CA SER A 346 -3.25 31.21 2.66
C SER A 346 -4.03 30.67 3.87
N GLN A 347 -3.69 29.45 4.28
CA GLN A 347 -4.27 28.81 5.46
C GLN A 347 -3.18 28.52 6.49
N THR A 348 -3.48 28.81 7.76
CA THR A 348 -2.60 28.52 8.90
C THR A 348 -3.11 27.29 9.65
N LEU A 349 -2.20 26.36 9.90
CA LEU A 349 -2.40 25.13 10.64
C LEU A 349 -1.67 25.25 11.98
N ALA A 350 -2.41 25.31 13.08
CA ALA A 350 -1.85 25.40 14.43
C ALA A 350 -1.59 24.00 15.00
N LEU A 351 -0.34 23.71 15.33
CA LEU A 351 0.13 22.40 15.78
C LEU A 351 0.55 22.45 17.25
N THR A 352 0.31 21.35 17.96
CA THR A 352 0.90 21.11 19.28
C THR A 352 1.87 19.94 19.15
N ILE A 353 3.12 20.15 19.55
CA ILE A 353 4.18 19.14 19.51
C ILE A 353 4.55 18.76 20.94
N GLN A 354 4.69 17.47 21.21
CA GLN A 354 5.10 16.95 22.52
C GLN A 354 6.25 15.93 22.41
N PRO A 355 7.12 15.81 23.42
CA PRO A 355 8.11 14.74 23.49
C PRO A 355 7.41 13.38 23.46
N THR A 356 8.05 12.40 22.83
CA THR A 356 7.50 11.04 22.66
C THR A 356 7.08 10.45 24.00
N GLY A 357 5.77 10.34 24.22
CA GLY A 357 5.16 9.65 25.36
C GLY A 357 4.28 8.47 24.94
N ILE A 358 3.92 8.42 23.66
CA ILE A 358 2.95 7.49 23.10
C ILE A 358 3.64 6.65 22.01
N GLN A 359 3.42 5.34 22.04
CA GLN A 359 3.85 4.46 20.97
C GLN A 359 2.84 4.57 19.83
N SER A 360 3.26 4.86 18.59
CA SER A 360 2.32 4.92 17.46
C SER A 360 1.58 3.60 17.22
N ASP A 361 2.11 2.48 17.72
CA ASP A 361 1.47 1.17 17.70
C ASP A 361 0.39 0.96 18.81
N ASP A 362 0.21 1.93 19.72
CA ASP A 362 -0.78 1.87 20.80
C ASP A 362 -2.18 2.24 20.29
N VAL A 363 -3.09 1.28 20.26
CA VAL A 363 -4.48 1.47 19.82
C VAL A 363 -5.42 1.77 20.99
N ASP A 364 -4.96 1.68 22.25
CA ASP A 364 -5.72 2.06 23.44
C ASP A 364 -5.89 3.59 23.54
N GLN A 365 -5.08 4.33 22.79
CA GLN A 365 -5.19 5.77 22.65
C GLN A 365 -6.23 6.12 21.60
N ILE A 366 -7.42 6.42 22.09
CA ILE A 366 -8.57 6.71 21.24
C ILE A 366 -8.30 8.01 20.47
N PRO A 367 -8.40 7.98 19.13
CA PRO A 367 -8.27 9.16 18.28
C PRO A 367 -9.27 10.26 18.65
N ALA A 368 -8.90 11.51 18.35
CA ALA A 368 -9.77 12.65 18.62
C ALA A 368 -11.07 12.57 17.79
N PRO A 369 -12.22 13.01 18.33
CA PRO A 369 -13.45 13.04 17.57
C PRO A 369 -13.36 13.95 16.34
N VAL A 370 -13.82 13.47 15.19
CA VAL A 370 -13.80 14.26 13.96
C VAL A 370 -14.88 15.35 14.00
N ALA A 371 -14.45 16.60 13.94
CA ALA A 371 -15.35 17.75 13.94
C ALA A 371 -16.32 17.69 12.74
N HIS A 372 -17.60 17.97 12.98
CA HIS A 372 -18.68 18.00 11.98
C HIS A 372 -18.92 16.68 11.22
N PHE A 373 -18.33 15.56 11.64
CA PHE A 373 -18.67 14.23 11.12
C PHE A 373 -19.61 13.51 12.09
N ARG A 374 -20.87 13.38 11.68
CA ARG A 374 -21.93 12.73 12.46
C ARG A 374 -22.73 11.80 11.57
N ARG A 375 -23.04 10.61 12.10
CA ARG A 375 -23.81 9.58 11.40
C ARG A 375 -25.01 9.15 12.26
N PRO A 376 -26.07 9.98 12.32
CA PRO A 376 -27.21 9.74 13.21
C PRO A 376 -28.02 8.48 12.87
N HIS A 377 -27.80 7.88 11.70
CA HIS A 377 -28.45 6.65 11.24
C HIS A 377 -27.50 5.45 11.20
N THR A 378 -26.29 5.57 11.77
CA THR A 378 -25.43 4.42 12.02
C THR A 378 -25.66 3.94 13.45
N TYR A 379 -25.77 2.63 13.62
CA TYR A 379 -25.97 1.96 14.91
C TYR A 379 -24.93 0.87 15.09
N LEU A 380 -24.37 0.77 16.30
CA LEU A 380 -23.38 -0.23 16.67
C LEU A 380 -23.90 -1.07 17.84
N LEU A 381 -23.94 -2.39 17.64
CA LEU A 381 -24.03 -3.37 18.70
C LEU A 381 -22.64 -3.99 18.88
N SER A 382 -21.93 -3.61 19.93
CA SER A 382 -20.58 -4.10 20.24
C SER A 382 -20.66 -5.10 21.39
N ILE A 383 -20.27 -6.35 21.14
CA ILE A 383 -20.39 -7.47 22.06
C ILE A 383 -18.99 -8.03 22.32
N GLY A 384 -18.59 -8.10 23.58
CA GLY A 384 -17.28 -8.61 24.00
C GLY A 384 -17.41 -9.57 25.18
N ILE A 385 -17.03 -10.82 24.98
CA ILE A 385 -17.17 -11.87 26.02
C ILE A 385 -15.81 -12.49 26.27
N GLY A 386 -15.14 -11.97 27.31
CA GLY A 386 -13.82 -12.43 27.70
C GLY A 386 -13.86 -13.55 28.73
N SER A 387 -14.93 -13.61 29.51
CA SER A 387 -15.20 -14.64 30.51
C SER A 387 -16.55 -15.31 30.24
N TYR A 388 -16.66 -16.60 30.58
CA TYR A 388 -17.88 -17.38 30.41
C TYR A 388 -18.32 -17.95 31.75
N ARG A 389 -19.63 -18.08 31.96
CA ARG A 389 -20.18 -18.73 33.15
C ARG A 389 -19.81 -20.20 33.20
N ASP A 390 -19.77 -20.87 32.05
CA ASP A 390 -19.32 -22.25 31.93
C ASP A 390 -17.79 -22.31 31.89
N THR A 391 -17.18 -22.96 32.88
CA THR A 391 -15.72 -23.06 33.03
C THR A 391 -15.06 -24.01 32.03
N GLN A 392 -15.84 -24.77 31.24
CA GLN A 392 -15.31 -25.57 30.13
C GLN A 392 -14.92 -24.73 28.92
N LEU A 393 -15.44 -23.50 28.83
CA LEU A 393 -15.13 -22.56 27.76
C LEU A 393 -13.86 -21.79 28.10
N LEU A 394 -12.92 -21.76 27.15
CA LEU A 394 -11.68 -21.02 27.33
C LEU A 394 -11.93 -19.50 27.33
N PRO A 395 -11.32 -18.74 28.26
CA PRO A 395 -11.48 -17.29 28.29
C PRO A 395 -10.82 -16.63 27.07
N ARG A 396 -11.35 -15.46 26.68
CA ARG A 396 -10.81 -14.56 25.66
C ARG A 396 -10.33 -13.29 26.33
N LYS A 397 -9.05 -13.27 26.73
CA LYS A 397 -8.49 -12.30 27.70
C LYS A 397 -8.89 -10.85 27.39
N TYR A 398 -8.88 -10.47 26.11
CA TYR A 398 -9.09 -9.08 25.70
C TYR A 398 -10.46 -8.80 25.07
N ALA A 399 -11.30 -9.79 24.83
CA ALA A 399 -12.56 -9.61 24.08
C ALA A 399 -13.51 -8.54 24.68
N SER A 400 -13.55 -8.41 26.01
CA SER A 400 -14.36 -7.39 26.68
C SER A 400 -13.81 -5.97 26.42
N LEU A 401 -12.48 -5.80 26.51
CA LEU A 401 -11.79 -4.55 26.19
C LEU A 401 -11.89 -4.22 24.70
N ASP A 402 -11.72 -5.21 23.84
CA ASP A 402 -11.84 -5.12 22.39
C ASP A 402 -13.18 -4.49 21.97
N ALA A 403 -14.30 -4.97 22.55
CA ALA A 403 -15.63 -4.44 22.26
C ALA A 403 -15.82 -2.98 22.72
N GLU A 404 -15.22 -2.61 23.86
CA GLU A 404 -15.22 -1.23 24.35
C GLU A 404 -14.41 -0.32 23.43
N MET A 405 -13.22 -0.75 23.02
CA MET A 405 -12.35 0.02 22.13
C MET A 405 -12.97 0.23 20.75
N VAL A 406 -13.59 -0.81 20.18
CA VAL A 406 -14.35 -0.68 18.93
C VAL A 406 -15.51 0.31 19.09
N ALA A 407 -16.24 0.26 20.20
CA ALA A 407 -17.31 1.22 20.50
C ALA A 407 -16.79 2.65 20.59
N ASN A 408 -15.63 2.87 21.20
CA ASN A 408 -15.01 4.18 21.33
C ASN A 408 -14.53 4.73 19.97
N TYR A 409 -13.90 3.89 19.14
CA TYR A 409 -13.44 4.28 17.79
C TYR A 409 -14.60 4.65 16.86
N PHE A 410 -15.71 3.91 16.87
CA PHE A 410 -16.88 4.27 16.07
C PHE A 410 -17.56 5.55 16.57
N GLN A 411 -17.45 5.88 17.86
CA GLN A 411 -17.94 7.17 18.39
C GLN A 411 -17.03 8.33 17.99
N SER A 412 -15.70 8.16 18.09
CA SER A 412 -14.73 9.23 17.78
C SER A 412 -14.57 9.45 16.27
N LEU A 413 -14.13 8.42 15.55
CA LEU A 413 -13.81 8.48 14.12
C LEU A 413 -14.99 8.12 13.23
N GLY A 414 -15.88 7.25 13.70
CA GLY A 414 -17.06 6.80 12.94
C GLY A 414 -18.23 7.80 12.99
N GLY A 415 -18.16 8.80 13.86
CA GLY A 415 -19.23 9.79 14.04
C GLY A 415 -20.54 9.21 14.56
N VAL A 416 -20.53 8.01 15.13
CA VAL A 416 -21.72 7.33 15.66
C VAL A 416 -22.12 7.98 16.99
N PRO A 417 -23.36 8.48 17.15
CA PRO A 417 -23.81 9.04 18.43
C PRO A 417 -23.78 7.98 19.54
N ALA A 418 -23.42 8.36 20.77
CA ALA A 418 -23.43 7.46 21.92
C ALA A 418 -24.79 6.76 22.13
N SER A 419 -25.90 7.44 21.85
CA SER A 419 -27.26 6.88 21.91
C SER A 419 -27.53 5.75 20.91
N ASN A 420 -26.68 5.63 19.89
CA ASN A 420 -26.75 4.61 18.85
C ASN A 420 -25.72 3.49 19.05
N VAL A 421 -25.04 3.47 20.20
CA VAL A 421 -24.09 2.42 20.57
C VAL A 421 -24.67 1.62 21.73
N ARG A 422 -24.76 0.29 21.56
CA ARG A 422 -25.07 -0.65 22.62
C ARG A 422 -23.86 -1.54 22.86
N LEU A 423 -23.24 -1.42 24.02
CA LEU A 423 -22.08 -2.21 24.46
C LEU A 423 -22.55 -3.31 25.42
N LEU A 424 -22.30 -4.57 25.07
CA LEU A 424 -22.58 -5.74 25.91
C LEU A 424 -21.26 -6.45 26.25
N GLN A 425 -20.88 -6.44 27.52
CA GLN A 425 -19.62 -7.02 28.00
C GLN A 425 -19.88 -8.13 29.02
N ASP A 426 -19.24 -9.29 28.82
CA ASP A 426 -19.26 -10.43 29.73
C ASP A 426 -20.68 -10.72 30.25
N TRP A 427 -20.93 -10.59 31.56
CA TRP A 427 -22.21 -10.90 32.21
C TRP A 427 -23.42 -10.08 31.71
N LYS A 428 -23.20 -9.03 30.91
CA LYS A 428 -24.23 -8.24 30.22
C LYS A 428 -24.50 -8.69 28.78
N ALA A 429 -23.78 -9.71 28.30
CA ALA A 429 -23.93 -10.29 26.98
C ALA A 429 -24.61 -11.66 27.07
N LEU A 430 -25.74 -11.72 27.78
CA LEU A 430 -26.57 -12.92 27.82
C LEU A 430 -27.37 -13.04 26.51
N ARG A 431 -27.90 -14.24 26.22
CA ARG A 431 -28.80 -14.42 25.07
C ARG A 431 -29.99 -13.44 25.11
N PRO A 432 -30.72 -13.26 26.24
CA PRO A 432 -31.81 -12.28 26.30
C PRO A 432 -31.36 -10.83 26.06
N ASP A 433 -30.14 -10.44 26.47
CA ASP A 433 -29.63 -9.08 26.26
C ASP A 433 -29.32 -8.83 24.78
N ILE A 434 -28.80 -9.85 24.08
CA ILE A 434 -28.58 -9.82 22.63
C ILE A 434 -29.92 -9.76 21.89
N ASP A 435 -30.91 -10.56 22.32
CA ASP A 435 -32.27 -10.54 21.78
C ASP A 435 -32.93 -9.16 21.99
N GLU A 436 -32.86 -8.57 23.19
CA GLU A 436 -33.38 -7.21 23.47
C GLU A 436 -32.73 -6.19 22.51
N ALA A 437 -31.41 -6.26 22.33
CA ALA A 437 -30.70 -5.34 21.45
C ALA A 437 -31.17 -5.44 19.99
N LEU A 438 -31.37 -6.67 19.48
CA LEU A 438 -31.73 -6.93 18.09
C LEU A 438 -33.23 -6.79 17.80
N LEU A 439 -34.09 -7.14 18.76
CA LEU A 439 -35.53 -7.28 18.56
C LEU A 439 -36.35 -6.13 19.16
N ASP A 440 -35.81 -5.41 20.15
CA ASP A 440 -36.52 -4.32 20.82
C ASP A 440 -35.81 -2.97 20.63
N TRP A 441 -34.49 -2.92 20.80
CA TRP A 441 -33.74 -1.68 20.72
C TRP A 441 -33.49 -1.21 19.28
N LEU A 442 -33.04 -2.07 18.37
CA LEU A 442 -32.79 -1.67 16.98
C LEU A 442 -34.06 -1.32 16.18
N PRO A 443 -35.14 -2.13 16.16
CA PRO A 443 -36.28 -1.91 15.27
C PRO A 443 -36.94 -0.52 15.30
N PRO A 444 -37.23 0.10 16.46
CA PRO A 444 -37.85 1.43 16.49
C PRO A 444 -36.92 2.55 15.99
N ARG A 445 -35.63 2.26 15.75
CA ARG A 445 -34.61 3.23 15.31
C ARG A 445 -34.31 3.11 13.80
N MET A 446 -34.86 2.11 13.12
CA MET A 446 -34.53 1.84 11.72
C MET A 446 -35.18 2.83 10.75
N ASN A 447 -34.42 3.20 9.72
CA ASN A 447 -34.90 3.90 8.55
C ASN A 447 -34.16 3.40 7.29
N LYS A 448 -34.57 3.88 6.12
CA LYS A 448 -34.03 3.43 4.82
C LYS A 448 -32.53 3.71 4.62
N ASP A 449 -31.96 4.64 5.38
CA ASP A 449 -30.56 5.05 5.31
C ASP A 449 -29.71 4.41 6.42
N ALA A 450 -30.33 3.58 7.27
CA ALA A 450 -29.68 3.02 8.45
C ALA A 450 -28.54 2.08 8.10
N VAL A 451 -27.43 2.20 8.82
CA VAL A 451 -26.30 1.27 8.78
C VAL A 451 -26.20 0.60 10.13
N VAL A 452 -26.22 -0.73 10.18
CA VAL A 452 -26.11 -1.48 11.43
C VAL A 452 -24.82 -2.27 11.42
N ILE A 453 -23.99 -2.04 12.43
CA ILE A 453 -22.72 -2.73 12.64
C ILE A 453 -22.88 -3.59 13.89
N VAL A 454 -22.61 -4.89 13.74
CA VAL A 454 -22.49 -5.82 14.86
C VAL A 454 -21.03 -6.21 14.95
N TYR A 455 -20.40 -5.87 16.07
CA TYR A 455 -19.07 -6.36 16.41
C TYR A 455 -19.20 -7.41 17.50
N PHE A 456 -18.57 -8.57 17.31
CA PHE A 456 -18.60 -9.68 18.26
C PHE A 456 -17.19 -10.20 18.51
N ALA A 457 -16.70 -10.01 19.72
CA ALA A 457 -15.47 -10.62 20.23
C ALA A 457 -15.79 -11.75 21.21
N GLY A 458 -15.37 -12.98 20.93
CA GLY A 458 -15.69 -14.11 21.81
C GLY A 458 -15.50 -15.49 21.19
N GLN A 459 -16.44 -16.39 21.45
CA GLN A 459 -16.43 -17.76 20.93
C GLN A 459 -17.60 -18.05 20.01
N ALA A 460 -17.35 -18.94 19.06
CA ALA A 460 -18.35 -19.61 18.25
C ALA A 460 -18.14 -21.13 18.29
N ILE A 461 -19.25 -21.86 18.29
CA ILE A 461 -19.30 -23.31 18.28
C ILE A 461 -20.02 -23.76 17.00
N VAL A 462 -19.43 -24.72 16.30
CA VAL A 462 -19.94 -25.22 15.02
C VAL A 462 -20.56 -26.60 15.22
N THR A 463 -21.81 -26.76 14.80
CA THR A 463 -22.51 -28.05 14.87
C THR A 463 -21.94 -29.05 13.87
N PRO A 464 -22.22 -30.36 14.01
CA PRO A 464 -21.81 -31.36 13.01
C PRO A 464 -22.35 -31.10 11.60
N THR A 465 -23.38 -30.27 11.45
CA THR A 465 -23.93 -29.86 10.15
C THR A 465 -23.26 -28.60 9.58
N GLY A 466 -22.32 -28.00 10.31
CA GLY A 466 -21.64 -26.76 9.92
C GLY A 466 -22.39 -25.48 10.32
N GLU A 467 -23.51 -25.55 11.05
CA GLU A 467 -24.16 -24.34 11.57
C GLU A 467 -23.28 -23.67 12.63
N VAL A 468 -23.14 -22.34 12.54
CA VAL A 468 -22.39 -21.53 13.50
C VAL A 468 -23.33 -21.05 14.61
N LEU A 469 -22.93 -21.28 15.86
CA LEU A 469 -23.60 -20.81 17.06
C LEU A 469 -22.63 -19.89 17.82
N LEU A 470 -22.94 -18.60 17.94
CA LEU A 470 -22.22 -17.69 18.81
C LEU A 470 -22.44 -18.11 20.27
N VAL A 471 -21.48 -17.81 21.15
CA VAL A 471 -21.53 -18.20 22.55
C VAL A 471 -21.74 -16.96 23.42
N PRO A 472 -22.97 -16.71 23.93
CA PRO A 472 -23.23 -15.71 24.97
C PRO A 472 -22.54 -16.06 26.29
N TYR A 473 -22.57 -15.15 27.25
CA TYR A 473 -21.91 -15.33 28.55
C TYR A 473 -22.33 -16.60 29.32
N GLU A 474 -23.62 -16.96 29.27
CA GLU A 474 -24.19 -18.17 29.87
C GLU A 474 -24.13 -19.41 28.97
N GLY A 475 -23.56 -19.26 27.78
CA GLY A 475 -23.41 -20.30 26.78
C GLY A 475 -22.63 -21.51 27.29
N SER A 476 -22.92 -22.67 26.72
CA SER A 476 -22.29 -23.92 27.13
C SER A 476 -22.24 -24.92 25.98
N PRO A 477 -21.10 -25.62 25.76
CA PRO A 477 -21.01 -26.70 24.78
C PRO A 477 -21.97 -27.86 25.09
N SER A 478 -22.36 -28.04 26.36
CA SER A 478 -23.27 -29.10 26.81
C SER A 478 -24.75 -28.80 26.53
N SER A 479 -25.09 -27.56 26.15
CA SER A 479 -26.46 -27.09 26.04
C SER A 479 -26.59 -26.09 24.89
N THR A 480 -26.97 -26.60 23.71
CA THR A 480 -27.16 -25.80 22.49
C THR A 480 -28.23 -24.71 22.63
N THR A 481 -29.20 -24.88 23.52
CA THR A 481 -30.24 -23.87 23.82
C THR A 481 -29.69 -22.60 24.45
N ARG A 482 -28.52 -22.68 25.10
CA ARG A 482 -27.80 -21.52 25.67
C ARG A 482 -26.82 -20.88 24.69
N LEU A 483 -26.68 -21.45 23.49
CA LEU A 483 -25.90 -20.85 22.41
C LEU A 483 -26.82 -19.99 21.54
N TYR A 484 -26.25 -19.08 20.75
CA TYR A 484 -26.99 -18.15 19.91
C TYR A 484 -26.77 -18.47 18.42
N PRO A 485 -27.76 -19.04 17.69
CA PRO A 485 -27.58 -19.37 16.29
C PRO A 485 -27.28 -18.14 15.42
N LEU A 486 -26.23 -18.20 14.59
CA LEU A 486 -25.90 -17.10 13.67
C LEU A 486 -27.06 -16.77 12.73
N LYS A 487 -27.80 -17.79 12.28
CA LYS A 487 -29.01 -17.62 11.46
C LYS A 487 -30.09 -16.78 12.13
N ASP A 488 -30.21 -16.83 13.45
CA ASP A 488 -31.21 -16.06 14.20
C ASP A 488 -30.79 -14.59 14.24
N LEU A 489 -29.49 -14.32 14.46
CA LEU A 489 -28.89 -12.98 14.42
C LEU A 489 -29.13 -12.35 13.05
N GLU A 490 -28.82 -13.09 11.99
CA GLU A 490 -28.98 -12.58 10.63
C GLU A 490 -30.43 -12.42 10.21
N SER A 491 -31.31 -13.32 10.65
CA SER A 491 -32.75 -13.15 10.43
C SER A 491 -33.27 -11.89 11.13
N ALA A 492 -32.77 -11.57 12.32
CA ALA A 492 -33.09 -10.31 13.00
C ALA A 492 -32.58 -9.11 12.21
N LEU A 493 -31.32 -9.11 11.78
CA LEU A 493 -30.73 -8.05 10.96
C LEU A 493 -31.47 -7.85 9.63
N ALA A 494 -31.88 -8.93 8.96
CA ALA A 494 -32.63 -8.85 7.71
C ALA A 494 -34.02 -8.20 7.90
N ARG A 495 -34.68 -8.43 9.04
CA ARG A 495 -35.99 -7.81 9.36
C ARG A 495 -35.90 -6.31 9.58
N LEU A 496 -34.72 -5.78 9.93
CA LEU A 496 -34.50 -4.34 10.12
C LEU A 496 -34.65 -3.54 8.82
N LYS A 497 -34.45 -4.17 7.65
CA LYS A 497 -34.45 -3.51 6.33
C LYS A 497 -33.52 -2.29 6.26
N ALA A 498 -32.41 -2.35 6.98
CA ALA A 498 -31.36 -1.34 6.96
C ALA A 498 -30.71 -1.26 5.56
N LYS A 499 -30.12 -0.10 5.23
CA LYS A 499 -29.35 0.11 3.99
C LYS A 499 -28.17 -0.85 3.89
N GLN A 500 -27.49 -1.08 5.01
CA GLN A 500 -26.37 -2.01 5.12
C GLN A 500 -26.31 -2.60 6.53
N THR A 501 -26.06 -3.89 6.60
CA THR A 501 -25.73 -4.61 7.84
C THR A 501 -24.31 -5.16 7.73
N ILE A 502 -23.53 -5.06 8.81
CA ILE A 502 -22.14 -5.53 8.87
C ILE A 502 -21.98 -6.39 10.12
N LEU A 503 -21.35 -7.56 9.99
CA LEU A 503 -20.90 -8.40 11.09
C LEU A 503 -19.37 -8.46 11.08
N LEU A 504 -18.75 -7.99 12.15
CA LEU A 504 -17.32 -8.12 12.42
C LEU A 504 -17.16 -9.13 13.54
N PHE A 505 -16.43 -10.23 13.30
CA PHE A 505 -16.24 -11.29 14.28
C PHE A 505 -14.77 -11.50 14.60
N ASP A 506 -14.36 -11.29 15.85
CA ASP A 506 -13.04 -11.67 16.38
C ASP A 506 -13.20 -12.78 17.42
N GLY A 507 -12.96 -14.03 17.04
CA GLY A 507 -13.21 -15.09 17.99
C GLY A 507 -12.62 -16.44 17.66
N MET A 508 -12.68 -17.31 18.67
CA MET A 508 -12.32 -18.71 18.52
C MET A 508 -13.51 -19.47 17.97
N VAL A 509 -13.24 -20.38 17.04
CA VAL A 509 -14.23 -21.24 16.42
C VAL A 509 -13.89 -22.68 16.77
N SER A 510 -14.78 -23.33 17.52
CA SER A 510 -14.60 -24.71 17.99
C SER A 510 -15.73 -25.62 17.51
N ARG A 511 -15.56 -26.94 17.66
CA ARG A 511 -16.58 -27.93 17.28
C ARG A 511 -17.51 -28.22 18.45
N LEU A 512 -18.80 -28.36 18.15
CA LEU A 512 -19.76 -28.92 19.07
C LEU A 512 -19.51 -30.44 19.17
N HIS A 513 -18.87 -30.86 20.27
CA HIS A 513 -18.33 -32.21 20.50
C HIS A 513 -17.08 -32.53 19.67
N SER A 514 -16.00 -32.90 20.35
CA SER A 514 -14.72 -33.28 19.74
C SER A 514 -14.65 -34.80 19.52
N ASP A 515 -15.38 -35.34 18.54
CA ASP A 515 -15.10 -36.71 18.08
C ASP A 515 -13.94 -36.66 17.07
N PRO A 516 -12.75 -37.18 17.41
CA PRO A 516 -11.59 -37.16 16.52
C PRO A 516 -11.78 -37.99 15.23
N LYS A 517 -12.79 -38.86 15.16
CA LYS A 517 -13.07 -39.69 13.96
C LYS A 517 -14.13 -39.10 13.03
N ALA A 518 -14.85 -38.05 13.45
CA ALA A 518 -15.89 -37.44 12.63
C ALA A 518 -15.29 -36.59 11.50
N LYS A 519 -15.83 -36.72 10.28
CA LYS A 519 -15.47 -35.84 9.16
C LYS A 519 -15.80 -34.40 9.53
N SER A 520 -14.80 -33.53 9.44
CA SER A 520 -14.91 -32.11 9.74
C SER A 520 -15.72 -31.38 8.69
N VAL A 521 -16.90 -30.87 9.04
CA VAL A 521 -17.65 -29.91 8.22
C VAL A 521 -17.11 -28.51 8.50
N ALA A 522 -16.91 -27.69 7.47
CA ALA A 522 -16.47 -26.31 7.64
C ALA A 522 -17.58 -25.44 8.29
N PRO A 523 -17.23 -24.43 9.11
CA PRO A 523 -18.20 -23.46 9.60
C PRO A 523 -18.88 -22.74 8.44
N ARG A 524 -20.22 -22.69 8.45
CA ARG A 524 -21.01 -21.98 7.45
C ARG A 524 -21.35 -20.59 7.96
N TRP A 525 -20.48 -19.64 7.66
CA TRP A 525 -20.71 -18.21 7.89
C TRP A 525 -21.66 -17.59 6.84
N GLU A 526 -21.86 -18.28 5.71
CA GLU A 526 -22.75 -17.85 4.64
C GLU A 526 -24.19 -18.32 4.93
N THR A 527 -25.03 -17.43 5.43
CA THR A 527 -26.43 -17.73 5.77
C THR A 527 -27.47 -16.99 4.89
N GLY A 528 -27.02 -16.44 3.76
CA GLY A 528 -27.86 -15.66 2.84
C GLY A 528 -28.06 -14.20 3.26
N GLY A 529 -28.75 -13.39 2.45
CA GLY A 529 -29.04 -11.97 2.77
C GLY A 529 -27.93 -10.97 2.45
N ALA A 530 -28.17 -9.68 2.75
CA ALA A 530 -27.33 -8.54 2.35
C ALA A 530 -26.25 -8.15 3.37
N THR A 531 -26.12 -8.87 4.48
CA THR A 531 -25.11 -8.61 5.50
C THR A 531 -23.71 -8.86 4.96
N VAL A 532 -22.79 -7.91 5.16
CA VAL A 532 -21.36 -8.10 4.92
C VAL A 532 -20.73 -8.64 6.19
N ARG A 533 -19.91 -9.68 6.08
CA ARG A 533 -19.27 -10.39 7.18
C ARG A 533 -17.78 -10.27 7.01
N VAL A 534 -17.08 -9.86 8.07
CA VAL A 534 -15.63 -9.90 8.16
C VAL A 534 -15.29 -10.78 9.37
N ILE A 535 -14.86 -12.01 9.09
CA ILE A 535 -14.62 -13.06 10.08
C ILE A 535 -13.12 -13.15 10.32
N GLY A 536 -12.67 -13.01 11.57
CA GLY A 536 -11.26 -12.88 11.91
C GLY A 536 -10.41 -14.14 11.73
N GLY A 537 -10.99 -15.28 11.34
CA GLY A 537 -10.25 -16.50 11.05
C GLY A 537 -11.05 -17.51 10.24
N GLU A 538 -10.35 -18.31 9.43
CA GLU A 538 -10.93 -19.42 8.68
C GLU A 538 -11.09 -20.70 9.50
N GLY A 539 -12.10 -21.50 9.16
CA GLY A 539 -12.29 -22.83 9.73
C GLY A 539 -12.43 -22.82 11.26
N TYR A 540 -11.70 -23.73 11.92
CA TYR A 540 -11.68 -23.86 13.38
C TYR A 540 -10.56 -23.04 14.01
N ALA A 541 -10.55 -21.74 13.70
CA ALA A 541 -9.54 -20.82 14.17
C ALA A 541 -9.52 -20.77 15.71
N LYS A 542 -8.33 -20.90 16.31
CA LYS A 542 -8.18 -20.72 17.77
C LYS A 542 -8.29 -19.26 18.20
N GLY A 543 -8.20 -18.32 17.25
CA GLY A 543 -7.98 -16.91 17.54
C GLY A 543 -6.62 -16.65 18.19
N ILE A 544 -6.05 -15.47 17.97
CA ILE A 544 -4.78 -15.07 18.57
C ILE A 544 -5.05 -13.91 19.53
N GLU A 545 -4.61 -14.06 20.77
CA GLU A 545 -4.59 -13.00 21.78
C GLU A 545 -3.17 -12.41 21.81
N ASP A 546 -3.03 -11.15 21.43
CA ASP A 546 -1.76 -10.46 21.40
C ASP A 546 -1.49 -9.82 22.76
N ASP A 547 -0.74 -10.51 23.62
CA ASP A 547 -0.41 -10.00 24.96
C ASP A 547 0.44 -8.72 24.94
N LYS A 548 1.16 -8.42 23.84
CA LYS A 548 1.95 -7.19 23.71
C LYS A 548 1.04 -5.98 23.56
N HIS A 549 0.02 -6.10 22.71
CA HIS A 549 -0.91 -5.00 22.41
C HIS A 549 -2.22 -5.11 23.19
N ARG A 550 -2.43 -6.18 23.96
CA ARG A 550 -3.61 -6.42 24.83
C ARG A 550 -4.94 -6.45 24.08
N HIS A 551 -4.94 -7.04 22.89
CA HIS A 551 -6.12 -7.21 22.05
C HIS A 551 -6.14 -8.57 21.37
N GLY A 552 -7.31 -9.00 20.87
CA GLY A 552 -7.35 -10.00 19.81
C GLY A 552 -6.58 -9.48 18.58
N LEU A 553 -5.80 -10.33 17.91
CA LEU A 553 -4.96 -9.92 16.76
C LEU A 553 -5.79 -9.27 15.66
N PHE A 554 -6.99 -9.79 15.39
CA PHE A 554 -7.92 -9.20 14.44
C PHE A 554 -8.36 -7.81 14.90
N THR A 555 -8.75 -7.66 16.17
CA THR A 555 -9.19 -6.38 16.72
C THR A 555 -8.08 -5.34 16.72
N TYR A 556 -6.84 -5.72 17.07
CA TYR A 556 -5.69 -4.82 17.00
C TYR A 556 -5.56 -4.19 15.60
N TYR A 557 -5.54 -5.02 14.54
CA TYR A 557 -5.47 -4.51 13.17
C TYR A 557 -6.77 -3.84 12.70
N LEU A 558 -7.93 -4.23 13.21
CA LEU A 558 -9.19 -3.52 12.95
C LEU A 558 -9.10 -2.07 13.45
N LEU A 559 -8.64 -1.86 14.69
CA LEU A 559 -8.48 -0.52 15.28
C LEU A 559 -7.43 0.30 14.52
N ARG A 560 -6.27 -0.31 14.18
CA ARG A 560 -5.27 0.34 13.32
C ARG A 560 -5.83 0.76 11.97
N GLY A 561 -6.61 -0.11 11.33
CA GLY A 561 -7.25 0.19 10.06
C GLY A 561 -8.24 1.35 10.18
N LEU A 562 -9.10 1.33 11.20
CA LEU A 562 -10.11 2.37 11.46
C LEU A 562 -9.51 3.75 11.70
N ARG A 563 -8.30 3.85 12.29
CA ARG A 563 -7.58 5.11 12.49
C ARG A 563 -6.71 5.55 11.29
N GLY A 564 -6.79 4.86 10.16
CA GLY A 564 -6.22 5.34 8.90
C GLY A 564 -5.16 4.47 8.27
N ASP A 565 -4.67 3.42 8.92
CA ASP A 565 -3.74 2.50 8.25
C ASP A 565 -4.40 1.79 7.05
N ALA A 566 -5.73 1.71 7.03
CA ALA A 566 -6.49 1.14 5.92
C ALA A 566 -6.84 2.17 4.83
N ASP A 567 -6.60 3.47 5.02
CA ASP A 567 -6.84 4.52 4.01
C ASP A 567 -5.81 4.41 2.87
N THR A 568 -6.09 3.54 1.90
CA THR A 568 -5.14 3.17 0.86
C THR A 568 -5.04 4.21 -0.25
N ASN A 569 -6.16 4.88 -0.54
CA ASN A 569 -6.23 5.93 -1.55
C ASN A 569 -5.85 7.32 -0.97
N ARG A 570 -5.67 7.41 0.35
CA ARG A 570 -5.30 8.61 1.11
C ARG A 570 -6.32 9.73 1.00
N ASP A 571 -7.59 9.36 0.87
CA ASP A 571 -8.69 10.31 0.81
C ASP A 571 -9.18 10.76 2.19
N GLY A 572 -8.54 10.29 3.27
CA GLY A 572 -8.85 10.68 4.65
C GLY A 572 -10.11 10.02 5.18
N GLU A 573 -10.70 9.10 4.41
CA GLU A 573 -11.80 8.25 4.78
C GLU A 573 -11.32 6.79 4.77
N VAL A 574 -11.86 5.97 5.66
CA VAL A 574 -11.63 4.51 5.60
C VAL A 574 -12.94 3.86 5.24
N THR A 575 -12.97 3.23 4.07
CA THR A 575 -14.14 2.50 3.58
C THR A 575 -14.16 1.05 4.10
N LEU A 576 -15.33 0.40 4.04
CA LEU A 576 -15.46 -1.01 4.41
C LEU A 576 -14.61 -1.92 3.51
N GLY A 577 -14.52 -1.62 2.22
CA GLY A 577 -13.68 -2.37 1.28
C GLY A 577 -12.20 -2.29 1.64
N GLU A 578 -11.73 -1.09 1.93
CA GLU A 578 -10.35 -0.83 2.37
C GLU A 578 -10.04 -1.51 3.70
N LEU A 579 -10.90 -1.36 4.70
CA LEU A 579 -10.71 -1.99 6.00
C LEU A 579 -10.68 -3.51 5.89
N ALA A 580 -11.58 -4.09 5.10
CA ALA A 580 -11.63 -5.53 4.88
C ALA A 580 -10.34 -6.05 4.21
N ALA A 581 -9.85 -5.35 3.17
CA ALA A 581 -8.59 -5.70 2.51
C ALA A 581 -7.40 -5.59 3.45
N TYR A 582 -7.31 -4.49 4.21
CA TYR A 582 -6.26 -4.22 5.19
C TYR A 582 -6.19 -5.32 6.25
N VAL A 583 -7.31 -5.64 6.89
CA VAL A 583 -7.35 -6.62 7.98
C VAL A 583 -7.04 -8.02 7.46
N SER A 584 -7.59 -8.43 6.32
CA SER A 584 -7.24 -9.73 5.70
C SER A 584 -5.74 -9.86 5.43
N GLN A 585 -5.08 -8.80 4.97
CA GLN A 585 -3.64 -8.81 4.69
C GLN A 585 -2.79 -8.78 5.97
N LYS A 586 -3.05 -7.81 6.86
CA LYS A 586 -2.17 -7.53 8.01
C LYS A 586 -2.29 -8.58 9.10
N VAL A 587 -3.49 -9.10 9.36
CA VAL A 587 -3.67 -10.21 10.32
C VAL A 587 -2.97 -11.46 9.83
N SER A 588 -3.15 -11.83 8.55
CA SER A 588 -2.48 -13.00 7.95
C SER A 588 -0.95 -12.89 8.01
N TRP A 589 -0.41 -11.71 7.73
CA TRP A 589 1.02 -11.45 7.84
C TRP A 589 1.50 -11.53 9.29
N ALA A 590 0.83 -10.83 10.21
CA ALA A 590 1.24 -10.75 11.61
C ALA A 590 1.14 -12.10 12.32
N SER A 591 0.07 -12.87 12.05
CA SER A 591 -0.10 -14.21 12.61
C SER A 591 1.10 -15.08 12.25
N LYS A 592 1.55 -15.00 10.99
CA LYS A 592 2.67 -15.81 10.51
C LYS A 592 4.01 -15.33 11.06
N THR A 593 4.26 -14.02 10.97
CA THR A 593 5.57 -13.42 11.28
C THR A 593 5.82 -13.29 12.77
N HIS A 594 4.80 -12.97 13.58
CA HIS A 594 4.97 -12.69 15.00
C HIS A 594 4.51 -13.83 15.91
N PHE A 595 3.56 -14.65 15.46
CA PHE A 595 2.97 -15.71 16.29
C PHE A 595 3.23 -17.12 15.76
N ASN A 596 3.91 -17.26 14.61
CA ASN A 596 4.11 -18.54 13.92
C ASN A 596 2.81 -19.37 13.82
N SER A 597 1.71 -18.68 13.51
CA SER A 597 0.36 -19.23 13.45
C SER A 597 -0.34 -18.78 12.18
N ASP A 598 -1.39 -19.50 11.78
CA ASP A 598 -2.14 -19.23 10.57
C ASP A 598 -3.54 -18.70 10.96
N GLN A 599 -3.73 -17.38 10.85
CA GLN A 599 -5.02 -16.72 11.04
C GLN A 599 -5.31 -15.88 9.79
N HIS A 600 -6.27 -16.34 9.00
CA HIS A 600 -6.67 -15.68 7.76
C HIS A 600 -8.08 -15.12 7.91
N PRO A 601 -8.25 -13.78 7.97
CA PRO A 601 -9.58 -13.20 7.98
C PRO A 601 -10.26 -13.35 6.62
N HIS A 602 -11.55 -13.67 6.66
CA HIS A 602 -12.35 -13.90 5.46
C HIS A 602 -13.55 -12.96 5.39
N VAL A 603 -13.88 -12.53 4.16
CA VAL A 603 -14.94 -11.55 3.88
C VAL A 603 -16.05 -12.18 3.04
N TRP A 604 -17.32 -12.04 3.46
CA TRP A 604 -18.48 -12.54 2.73
C TRP A 604 -19.65 -11.54 2.68
N PRO A 605 -20.26 -11.29 1.50
CA PRO A 605 -19.75 -11.67 0.18
C PRO A 605 -18.41 -10.98 -0.11
N VAL A 606 -17.67 -11.47 -1.11
CA VAL A 606 -16.44 -10.81 -1.57
C VAL A 606 -16.78 -9.40 -2.05
N LEU A 607 -16.15 -8.40 -1.43
CA LEU A 607 -16.32 -6.99 -1.78
C LEU A 607 -15.48 -6.69 -3.02
N LYS A 608 -16.12 -6.21 -4.10
CA LYS A 608 -15.43 -5.76 -5.30
C LYS A 608 -15.27 -4.24 -5.29
N SER A 609 -14.25 -3.75 -5.99
CA SER A 609 -14.11 -2.32 -6.22
C SER A 609 -15.32 -1.79 -6.99
N GLY A 610 -15.93 -0.71 -6.50
CA GLY A 610 -17.15 -0.13 -7.04
C GLY A 610 -18.47 -0.64 -6.42
N ASP A 611 -18.45 -1.68 -5.58
CA ASP A 611 -19.65 -2.10 -4.86
C ASP A 611 -20.10 -1.01 -3.86
N LYS A 612 -21.42 -0.81 -3.73
CA LYS A 612 -21.99 0.15 -2.77
C LYS A 612 -21.57 -0.13 -1.32
N SER A 613 -21.45 -1.41 -0.97
CA SER A 613 -20.99 -1.82 0.35
C SER A 613 -19.50 -1.59 0.54
N SER A 614 -18.69 -1.77 -0.51
CA SER A 614 -17.24 -1.53 -0.49
C SER A 614 -16.92 -0.05 -0.27
N SER A 615 -17.66 0.85 -0.94
CA SER A 615 -17.54 2.31 -0.80
C SER A 615 -18.20 2.90 0.46
N LEU A 616 -18.73 2.06 1.37
CA LEU A 616 -19.31 2.54 2.61
C LEU A 616 -18.20 3.04 3.54
N VAL A 617 -18.13 4.36 3.73
CA VAL A 617 -17.27 5.00 4.72
C VAL A 617 -17.61 4.49 6.11
N LEU A 618 -16.61 4.03 6.86
CA LEU A 618 -16.72 3.60 8.25
C LEU A 618 -16.22 4.69 9.20
N THR A 619 -15.05 5.25 8.91
CA THR A 619 -14.41 6.30 9.70
C THR A 619 -13.85 7.41 8.81
N LYS A 620 -13.65 8.59 9.40
CA LYS A 620 -12.84 9.66 8.84
C LYS A 620 -11.67 9.93 9.75
N LEU A 621 -10.54 10.37 9.21
CA LEU A 621 -9.37 10.69 10.00
C LEU A 621 -9.54 12.05 10.68
N ALA A 622 -9.12 12.13 11.94
CA ALA A 622 -9.02 13.40 12.62
C ALA A 622 -7.87 14.19 11.98
N ALA A 623 -8.12 15.47 11.69
CA ALA A 623 -7.11 16.31 11.06
C ALA A 623 -7.17 17.72 11.64
N ILE A 624 -5.99 18.32 11.78
CA ILE A 624 -5.88 19.75 12.10
C ILE A 624 -6.19 20.52 10.83
N THR A 625 -7.30 21.25 10.79
CA THR A 625 -7.72 22.00 9.61
C THR A 625 -7.22 23.42 9.61
N GLY A 626 -6.83 23.92 8.45
CA GLY A 626 -6.36 25.30 8.31
C GLY A 626 -7.49 26.30 8.52
N SER A 627 -7.19 27.40 9.22
CA SER A 627 -8.03 28.61 9.18
C SER A 627 -7.49 29.54 8.09
N GLU A 628 -8.38 30.14 7.30
CA GLU A 628 -7.98 31.22 6.40
C GLU A 628 -7.31 32.33 7.21
N THR A 629 -6.15 32.77 6.74
CA THR A 629 -5.47 33.93 7.31
C THR A 629 -6.32 35.18 7.02
N PRO A 630 -6.66 35.98 8.05
CA PRO A 630 -7.50 37.16 7.90
C PRO A 630 -6.85 38.27 7.07
#